data_AF-K2FG32-F1
#
_entry.id   AF-K2FG32-F1
#
_cell.length_a   1.000
_cell.length_b   1.000
_cell.length_c   1.000
_cell.angle_alpha   90.00
_cell.angle_beta   90.00
_cell.angle_gamma   90.00
#
_symmetry.space_group_name_H-M   'P 1'
#
loop_
_entity.id
_entity.type
_entity.pdbx_description
1 polymer ?
#
loop_
_entity_poly.entity_id
_entity_poly.type
_entity_poly.pdbx_seq_one_letter_code
_entity_poly.pdbx_strand_id
1 'polypeptide(L)'
;MLKPSDIKRLREEISPEQKVNSLLGPKLQNAIDDGIREAISKCKSKVNLILKADVCKEPDEDIRSALKVLGYDEVKVTSDYPWYCETYEGTTTIIFRLPE
;
A
#
# COMPACT_ATOMS: atom_id res chain seq x y z
N MET A 1 -8.72 -28.89 18.26
CA MET A 1 -7.58 -28.02 18.63
C MET A 1 -6.51 -28.17 17.56
N LEU A 2 -6.20 -27.09 16.82
CA LEU A 2 -5.11 -27.10 15.84
C LEU A 2 -3.76 -27.22 16.57
N LYS A 3 -2.86 -28.07 16.07
CA LYS A 3 -1.54 -28.25 16.70
C LYS A 3 -0.67 -27.03 16.41
N PRO A 4 0.26 -26.64 17.32
CA PRO A 4 1.15 -25.50 17.10
C PRO A 4 1.98 -25.58 15.80
N SER A 5 2.27 -26.81 15.34
CA SER A 5 2.93 -27.09 14.06
C SER A 5 2.10 -26.70 12.83
N ASP A 6 0.77 -26.80 12.93
CA ASP A 6 -0.16 -26.50 11.84
C ASP A 6 -0.32 -24.98 11.69
N ILE A 7 -0.30 -24.25 12.82
CA ILE A 7 -0.31 -22.77 12.84
C ILE A 7 0.98 -22.21 12.24
N LYS A 8 2.12 -22.88 12.48
CA LYS A 8 3.42 -22.47 11.94
C LYS A 8 3.49 -22.67 10.41
N ARG A 9 3.00 -23.80 9.90
CA ARG A 9 2.83 -24.04 8.46
C ARG A 9 1.85 -23.06 7.81
N LEU A 10 0.70 -22.82 8.42
CA LEU A 10 -0.28 -21.84 7.91
C LEU A 10 0.27 -20.41 7.82
N ARG A 11 1.22 -20.02 8.69
CA ARG A 11 1.94 -18.72 8.60
C ARG A 11 3.02 -18.69 7.51
N GLU A 12 3.59 -19.84 7.19
CA GLU A 12 4.59 -20.01 6.14
C GLU A 12 3.95 -20.16 4.75
N GLU A 13 2.69 -20.61 4.67
CA GLU A 13 1.89 -20.79 3.45
C GLU A 13 1.15 -19.53 2.97
N ILE A 14 1.19 -18.43 3.73
CA ILE A 14 0.61 -17.15 3.27
C ILE A 14 1.49 -16.62 2.13
N SER A 15 0.93 -16.57 0.91
CA SER A 15 1.58 -16.00 -0.28
C SER A 15 2.17 -14.62 0.07
N PRO A 16 3.33 -14.23 -0.49
CA PRO A 16 3.84 -12.87 -0.37
C PRO A 16 2.77 -11.80 -0.61
N GLU A 17 1.87 -12.04 -1.57
CA GLU A 17 0.75 -11.14 -1.92
C GLU A 17 -0.27 -11.03 -0.79
N GLN A 18 -0.56 -12.14 -0.09
CA GLN A 18 -1.47 -12.14 1.05
C GLN A 18 -0.84 -11.49 2.29
N LYS A 19 0.48 -11.59 2.48
CA LYS A 19 1.21 -10.83 3.52
C LYS A 19 1.17 -9.33 3.20
N VAL A 20 1.32 -8.96 1.94
CA VAL A 20 1.21 -7.56 1.49
C VAL A 20 -0.21 -7.01 1.70
N ASN A 21 -1.24 -7.77 1.36
CA ASN A 21 -2.63 -7.38 1.59
C ASN A 21 -2.97 -7.21 3.09
N SER A 22 -2.18 -7.80 3.99
CA SER A 22 -2.34 -7.56 5.44
C SER A 22 -1.65 -6.27 5.92
N LEU A 23 -0.68 -5.75 5.16
CA LEU A 23 0.02 -4.49 5.46
C LEU A 23 -0.75 -3.27 4.95
N LEU A 24 -1.52 -3.43 3.88
CA LEU A 24 -2.35 -2.37 3.31
C LEU A 24 -3.79 -2.52 3.82
N GLY A 25 -4.33 -1.49 4.47
CA GLY A 25 -5.75 -1.47 4.82
C GLY A 25 -6.63 -1.50 3.56
N PRO A 26 -7.90 -1.94 3.67
CA PRO A 26 -8.79 -2.08 2.51
C PRO A 26 -9.05 -0.75 1.78
N LYS A 27 -9.05 0.38 2.51
CA LYS A 27 -9.20 1.71 1.92
C LYS A 27 -8.01 2.08 1.03
N LEU A 28 -6.80 1.87 1.53
CA LEU A 28 -5.58 2.12 0.80
C LEU A 28 -5.47 1.20 -0.42
N GLN A 29 -5.78 -0.09 -0.25
CA GLN A 29 -5.75 -1.06 -1.35
C GLN A 29 -6.72 -0.67 -2.48
N ASN A 30 -7.96 -0.32 -2.15
CA ASN A 30 -8.93 0.14 -3.14
C ASN A 30 -8.43 1.41 -3.88
N ALA A 31 -7.83 2.37 -3.17
CA ALA A 31 -7.29 3.58 -3.78
C ALA A 31 -6.10 3.28 -4.73
N ILE A 32 -5.25 2.30 -4.39
CA ILE A 32 -4.17 1.83 -5.26
C ILE A 32 -4.75 1.18 -6.51
N ASP A 33 -5.71 0.26 -6.36
CA ASP A 33 -6.35 -0.44 -7.48
C ASP A 33 -7.03 0.54 -8.44
N ASP A 34 -7.73 1.55 -7.91
CA ASP A 34 -8.38 2.59 -8.72
C ASP A 34 -7.34 3.45 -9.46
N GLY A 35 -6.24 3.81 -8.80
CA GLY A 35 -5.11 4.51 -9.42
C GLY A 35 -4.48 3.73 -10.56
N ILE A 36 -4.33 2.41 -10.40
CA ILE A 36 -3.81 1.51 -11.44
C ILE A 36 -4.78 1.45 -12.63
N ARG A 37 -6.08 1.24 -12.38
CA ARG A 37 -7.11 1.23 -13.43
C ARG A 37 -7.10 2.54 -14.22
N GLU A 38 -7.00 3.67 -13.52
CA GLU A 38 -6.91 4.98 -14.16
C GLU A 38 -5.64 5.12 -15.02
N ALA A 39 -4.48 4.73 -14.50
CA ALA A 39 -3.22 4.79 -15.24
C ALA A 39 -3.26 3.94 -16.51
N ILE A 40 -3.77 2.70 -16.43
CA ILE A 40 -3.96 1.80 -17.57
C ILE A 40 -4.92 2.43 -18.59
N SER A 41 -6.07 2.96 -18.14
CA SER A 41 -7.05 3.59 -19.04
C SER A 41 -6.49 4.79 -19.80
N LYS A 42 -5.46 5.45 -19.26
CA LYS A 42 -4.78 6.61 -19.84
C LYS A 42 -3.47 6.24 -20.56
N CYS A 43 -3.17 4.96 -20.72
CA CYS A 43 -1.90 4.45 -21.28
C CYS A 43 -0.67 5.04 -20.56
N LYS A 44 -0.75 5.25 -19.25
CA LYS A 44 0.35 5.73 -18.41
C LYS A 44 0.93 4.56 -17.63
N SER A 45 2.26 4.49 -17.58
CA SER A 45 2.97 3.52 -16.74
C SER A 45 3.17 4.00 -15.30
N LYS A 46 2.90 5.28 -15.01
CA LYS A 46 3.14 5.89 -13.69
C LYS A 46 1.83 6.21 -12.98
N VAL A 47 1.71 5.73 -11.74
CA VAL A 47 0.63 6.04 -10.81
C VAL A 47 1.09 7.12 -9.84
N ASN A 48 0.22 8.09 -9.55
CA ASN A 48 0.46 9.17 -8.58
C ASN A 48 -0.83 9.44 -7.80
N LEU A 49 -0.80 9.13 -6.50
CA LEU A 49 -1.93 9.24 -5.59
C LEU A 49 -1.59 10.23 -4.47
N ILE A 50 -2.57 11.04 -4.10
CA ILE A 50 -2.53 11.89 -2.92
C ILE A 50 -3.73 11.49 -2.07
N LEU A 51 -3.46 10.83 -0.95
CA LEU A 51 -4.47 10.24 -0.08
C LEU A 51 -4.56 11.04 1.21
N LYS A 52 -5.78 11.26 1.69
CA LYS A 52 -6.05 11.88 2.98
C LYS A 52 -5.85 10.88 4.11
N ALA A 53 -5.63 11.40 5.31
CA ALA A 53 -5.46 10.63 6.54
C ALA A 53 -6.61 9.65 6.84
N ASP A 54 -7.83 9.88 6.34
CA ASP A 54 -8.96 8.97 6.56
C ASP A 54 -8.93 7.74 5.62
N VAL A 55 -8.17 7.83 4.52
CA VAL A 55 -7.95 6.77 3.53
C VAL A 55 -6.68 5.99 3.81
N CYS A 56 -5.61 6.69 4.20
CA CYS A 56 -4.30 6.10 4.45
C CYS A 56 -3.73 6.62 5.78
N LYS A 57 -3.35 5.71 6.68
CA LYS A 57 -2.59 6.00 7.91
C LYS A 57 -1.43 5.04 8.12
N GLU A 58 -1.25 4.12 7.18
CA GLU A 58 -0.20 3.12 7.19
C GLU A 58 1.17 3.81 7.14
N PRO A 59 2.17 3.30 7.86
CA PRO A 59 3.53 3.82 7.79
C PRO A 59 4.08 3.80 6.37
N ASP A 60 4.80 4.86 5.97
CA ASP A 60 5.39 4.99 4.62
C ASP A 60 6.22 3.76 4.21
N GLU A 61 6.94 3.17 5.16
CA GLU A 61 7.79 2.00 4.91
C GLU A 61 6.98 0.72 4.66
N ASP A 62 5.81 0.56 5.29
CA ASP A 62 4.93 -0.58 5.07
C ASP A 62 4.35 -0.50 3.65
N ILE A 63 3.88 0.68 3.24
CA ILE A 63 3.37 0.95 1.89
C ILE A 63 4.48 0.71 0.85
N ARG A 64 5.67 1.24 1.10
CA ARG A 64 6.82 1.11 0.19
C ARG A 64 7.23 -0.34 0.01
N SER A 65 7.28 -1.10 1.11
CA SER A 65 7.63 -2.52 1.11
C SER A 65 6.57 -3.36 0.40
N ALA A 66 5.30 -3.09 0.68
CA ALA A 66 4.16 -3.72 0.02
C ALA A 66 4.22 -3.58 -1.50
N LEU A 67 4.35 -2.36 -2.00
CA LEU A 67 4.38 -2.10 -3.45
C LEU A 67 5.60 -2.74 -4.13
N LYS A 68 6.77 -2.74 -3.49
CA LYS A 68 7.96 -3.42 -4.02
C LYS A 68 7.79 -4.94 -4.09
N VAL A 69 7.16 -5.56 -3.09
CA VAL A 69 6.89 -7.01 -3.10
C VAL A 69 5.90 -7.39 -4.19
N LEU A 70 4.94 -6.51 -4.51
CA LEU A 70 4.02 -6.69 -5.64
C LEU A 70 4.68 -6.47 -7.02
N GLY A 71 5.96 -6.10 -7.06
CA GLY A 71 6.71 -5.93 -8.31
C GLY A 71 6.55 -4.56 -8.96
N TYR A 72 6.07 -3.54 -8.23
CA TYR A 72 6.05 -2.17 -8.73
C TYR A 72 7.42 -1.49 -8.57
N ASP A 73 7.76 -0.65 -9.56
CA ASP A 73 9.04 0.04 -9.62
C ASP A 73 8.94 1.52 -9.21
N GLU A 74 10.09 2.14 -8.96
CA GLU A 74 10.21 3.57 -8.61
C GLU A 74 9.28 4.03 -7.47
N VAL A 75 9.06 3.16 -6.50
CA VAL A 75 8.14 3.40 -5.38
C VAL A 75 8.66 4.54 -4.49
N LYS A 76 7.91 5.64 -4.45
CA LYS A 76 8.10 6.78 -3.56
C LYS A 76 6.83 7.01 -2.74
N VAL A 77 6.97 6.94 -1.42
CA VAL A 77 5.93 7.27 -0.45
C VAL A 77 6.42 8.44 0.41
N THR A 78 5.56 9.42 0.63
CA THR A 78 5.84 10.58 1.49
C THR A 78 4.56 11.01 2.19
N SER A 79 4.58 10.93 3.51
CA SER A 79 3.50 11.42 4.36
C SER A 79 3.82 12.76 5.03
N ASP A 80 2.78 13.59 5.15
CA ASP A 80 2.79 14.83 5.90
C ASP A 80 1.73 14.76 7.02
N TYR A 81 2.20 14.53 8.25
CA TYR A 81 1.38 14.48 9.45
C TYR A 81 1.97 15.42 10.52
N PRO A 82 1.65 16.73 10.47
CA PRO A 82 2.16 17.69 11.42
C PRO A 82 1.59 17.41 12.82
N TRP A 83 2.47 17.03 13.74
CA TRP A 83 2.15 16.74 15.15
C TRP A 83 1.62 17.96 15.93
N TYR A 84 1.81 19.17 15.39
CA TYR A 84 1.50 20.45 16.06
C TYR A 84 0.14 21.04 15.65
N CYS A 85 -0.62 20.39 14.78
CA CYS A 85 -1.86 20.94 14.25
C CYS A 85 -2.99 19.91 14.31
N GLU A 86 -3.85 20.01 15.32
CA GLU A 86 -5.00 19.12 15.51
C GLU A 86 -6.03 19.21 14.38
N THR A 87 -6.03 20.31 13.62
CA THR A 87 -6.97 20.55 12.50
C THR A 87 -6.38 20.28 11.13
N TYR A 88 -5.07 19.98 11.03
CA TYR A 88 -4.46 19.69 9.74
C TYR A 88 -4.79 18.27 9.32
N GLU A 89 -5.42 18.15 8.15
CA GLU A 89 -5.68 16.86 7.53
C GLU A 89 -4.41 16.38 6.82
N GLY A 90 -3.68 15.48 7.49
CA GLY A 90 -2.47 14.90 6.93
C GLY A 90 -2.72 14.19 5.60
N THR A 91 -1.70 14.15 4.75
CA THR A 91 -1.78 13.47 3.45
C THR A 91 -0.60 12.57 3.21
N THR A 92 -0.83 11.50 2.46
CA THR A 92 0.20 10.57 1.99
C THR A 92 0.22 10.61 0.46
N THR A 93 1.38 10.97 -0.09
CA THR A 93 1.64 10.91 -1.54
C THR A 93 2.31 9.57 -1.87
N ILE A 94 1.74 8.82 -2.81
CA ILE A 94 2.23 7.51 -3.27
C ILE A 94 2.46 7.57 -4.77
N ILE A 95 3.68 7.29 -5.20
CA ILE A 95 4.09 7.27 -6.60
C ILE A 95 4.79 5.94 -6.89
N PHE A 96 4.40 5.27 -7.97
CA PHE A 96 5.07 4.06 -8.45
C PHE A 96 4.86 3.87 -9.94
N ARG A 97 5.63 2.97 -10.54
CA ARG A 97 5.53 2.56 -11.93
C ARG A 97 4.98 1.13 -12.02
N LEU A 98 4.06 0.91 -12.95
CA LEU A 98 3.56 -0.40 -13.33
C LEU A 98 4.69 -1.21 -13.99
N PRO A 99 4.83 -2.51 -13.72
CA PRO A 99 5.79 -3.36 -14.43
C PRO A 99 5.48 -3.37 -15.94
N GLU A 100 6.53 -3.50 -16.76
CA GLU A 100 6.43 -3.65 -18.23
C GLU A 100 5.80 -4.98 -18.65
#